data_AF-A0A831SK11-F1
#
_entry.id   AF-A0A831SK11-F1
#
_cell.length_a   1.000
_cell.length_b   1.000
_cell.length_c   1.000
_cell.angle_alpha   90.00
_cell.angle_beta   90.00
_cell.angle_gamma   90.00
#
_symmetry.space_group_name_H-M   'P 1'
#
loop_
_entity.id
_entity.type
_entity.pdbx_description
1 polymer ?
#
loop_
_entity_poly.entity_id
_entity_poly.type
_entity_poly.pdbx_seq_one_letter_code
_entity_poly.pdbx_strand_id
1 'polypeptide(L)'
;MDKRIQYVFEKTEILRRPKQLISTFGSSIIHYYVLTEPVYSEFTKGKPETVVREGKVSWYQPKLLTPTYIFRIEGFSKEAKKAFETLAYEYPDLAGILYKFKVSKDLDEMSFVSGPILTVAKNINKEIDKKGDSLCAIIKGVTGLWDVSLSKFILDMMIRSVYLAQIPDFKKKGFVDINKMGQTIISKDKYGIPLAAREEIEKLFRLTEEGKLEPAKLKKELDNWGLFEYYQDRFFNLFKRRH
;
A
#
# COMPACT_ATOMS: atom_id res chain seq x y z
N MET A 1 -17.11 -11.13 10.59
CA MET A 1 -15.65 -11.21 10.85
C MET A 1 -15.43 -12.27 11.92
N ASP A 2 -14.41 -13.12 11.82
CA ASP A 2 -14.07 -14.10 12.88
C ASP A 2 -13.87 -13.33 14.20
N LYS A 3 -14.52 -13.78 15.29
CA LYS A 3 -14.46 -13.13 16.61
C LYS A 3 -13.03 -13.01 17.13
N ARG A 4 -12.13 -13.93 16.80
CA ARG A 4 -10.71 -13.89 17.17
C ARG A 4 -9.98 -12.76 16.47
N ILE A 5 -10.23 -12.54 15.18
CA ILE A 5 -9.65 -11.43 14.42
C ILE A 5 -10.14 -10.10 15.00
N GLN A 6 -11.44 -9.99 15.29
CA GLN A 6 -12.00 -8.81 15.92
C GLN A 6 -11.34 -8.49 17.26
N TYR A 7 -11.19 -9.51 18.12
CA TYR A 7 -10.49 -9.38 19.40
C TYR A 7 -9.06 -8.86 19.22
N VAL A 8 -8.28 -9.40 18.28
CA VAL A 8 -6.92 -8.92 18.03
C VAL A 8 -6.91 -7.48 17.57
N PHE A 9 -7.83 -7.10 16.69
CA PHE A 9 -7.95 -5.73 16.21
C PHE A 9 -8.27 -4.77 17.37
N GLU A 10 -9.14 -5.15 18.29
CA GLU A 10 -9.49 -4.34 19.46
C GLU A 10 -8.32 -4.22 20.46
N LYS A 11 -7.57 -5.31 20.68
CA LYS A 11 -6.47 -5.36 21.68
C LYS A 11 -5.11 -4.89 21.18
N THR A 12 -4.92 -4.79 19.87
CA THR A 12 -3.67 -4.28 19.30
C THR A 12 -3.59 -2.77 19.49
N GLU A 13 -2.50 -2.27 20.06
CA GLU A 13 -2.28 -0.84 20.29
C GLU A 13 -1.03 -0.37 19.51
N ILE A 14 -1.14 0.74 18.78
CA ILE A 14 0.01 1.37 18.12
C ILE A 14 0.62 2.39 19.11
N LEU A 15 1.66 1.98 19.82
CA LEU A 15 2.31 2.76 20.87
C LEU A 15 3.14 3.93 20.31
N ARG A 16 3.77 3.72 19.15
CA ARG A 16 4.48 4.76 18.38
C ARG A 16 4.09 4.64 16.92
N ARG A 17 3.64 5.74 16.33
CA ARG A 17 3.42 5.84 14.88
C ARG A 17 4.66 6.41 14.18
N PRO A 18 4.90 6.05 12.91
CA PRO A 18 5.85 6.75 12.06
C PRO A 18 5.48 8.23 11.94
N LYS A 19 6.48 9.10 11.84
CA LYS A 19 6.26 10.55 11.66
C LYS A 19 5.75 10.91 10.26
N GLN A 20 6.02 10.05 9.28
CA GLN A 20 5.61 10.22 7.89
C GLN A 20 4.55 9.19 7.48
N LEU A 21 3.69 9.57 6.54
CA LEU A 21 2.71 8.71 5.89
C LEU A 21 3.35 7.98 4.70
N ILE A 22 2.60 7.05 4.10
CA ILE A 22 3.02 6.40 2.85
C ILE A 22 3.08 7.46 1.74
N SER A 23 4.19 7.49 1.03
CA SER A 23 4.44 8.43 -0.07
C SER A 23 3.42 8.24 -1.20
N THR A 24 2.92 9.36 -1.73
CA THR A 24 1.99 9.36 -2.88
C THR A 24 2.71 9.05 -4.20
N PHE A 25 3.93 9.57 -4.39
CA PHE A 25 4.66 9.53 -5.66
C PHE A 25 5.97 8.73 -5.59
N GLY A 26 6.11 7.85 -4.60
CA GLY A 26 7.29 7.03 -4.42
C GLY A 26 7.04 5.85 -3.50
N SER A 27 8.09 5.08 -3.22
CA SER A 27 8.03 3.99 -2.25
C SER A 27 8.19 4.51 -0.82
N SER A 28 7.74 3.72 0.14
CA SER A 28 7.96 3.97 1.58
C SER A 28 8.39 2.69 2.26
N ILE A 29 9.35 2.80 3.18
CA ILE A 29 9.81 1.69 4.00
C ILE A 29 9.64 2.12 5.45
N ILE A 30 8.93 1.32 6.24
CA ILE A 30 8.71 1.57 7.66
C ILE A 30 9.25 0.39 8.43
N HIS A 31 10.12 0.69 9.38
CA HIS A 31 10.62 -0.28 10.34
C HIS A 31 9.58 -0.48 11.45
N TYR A 32 9.28 -1.72 11.81
CA TYR A 32 8.29 -2.01 12.85
C TYR A 32 8.89 -2.83 13.98
N TYR A 33 8.32 -2.64 15.17
CA TYR A 33 8.54 -3.45 16.35
C TYR A 33 7.19 -3.95 16.85
N VAL A 34 6.94 -5.25 16.80
CA VAL A 34 5.75 -5.88 17.43
C VAL A 34 6.16 -6.50 18.75
N LEU A 35 5.54 -6.01 19.83
CA LEU A 35 5.78 -6.41 21.20
C LEU A 35 4.61 -7.26 21.70
N THR A 36 4.88 -8.47 22.16
CA THR A 36 3.86 -9.34 22.77
C THR A 36 4.40 -9.92 24.07
N GLU A 37 3.51 -10.51 24.87
CA GLU A 37 3.97 -11.43 25.91
C GLU A 37 4.43 -12.76 25.27
N PRO A 38 5.30 -13.53 25.93
CA PRO A 38 5.56 -14.91 25.54
C PRO A 38 4.34 -15.79 25.73
N VAL A 39 4.13 -16.80 24.88
CA VAL A 39 2.98 -17.73 25.02
C VAL A 39 2.98 -18.45 26.37
N TYR A 40 4.16 -18.71 26.96
CA TYR A 40 4.28 -19.39 28.25
C TYR A 40 4.05 -18.48 29.47
N SER A 41 3.91 -17.16 29.30
CA SER A 41 3.66 -16.24 30.44
C SER A 41 2.33 -16.58 31.15
N GLU A 42 1.36 -17.11 30.42
CA GLU A 42 0.06 -17.56 30.96
C GLU A 42 0.20 -18.75 31.93
N PHE A 43 1.29 -19.53 31.81
CA PHE A 43 1.50 -20.77 32.56
C PHE A 43 2.63 -20.68 33.59
N THR A 44 3.33 -19.53 33.68
CA THR A 44 4.51 -19.38 34.54
C THR A 44 4.47 -18.09 35.36
N LYS A 45 4.78 -18.18 36.66
CA LYS A 45 4.91 -16.99 37.55
C LYS A 45 6.34 -16.42 37.50
N GLY A 46 6.86 -16.23 36.29
CA GLY A 46 8.20 -15.70 36.04
C GLY A 46 8.28 -14.18 36.17
N LYS A 47 9.49 -13.63 36.00
CA LYS A 47 9.67 -12.19 35.80
C LYS A 47 8.98 -11.78 34.49
N PRO A 48 8.40 -10.56 34.41
CA PRO A 48 7.81 -10.07 33.16
C PRO A 48 8.83 -10.11 32.04
N GLU A 49 8.41 -10.61 30.88
CA GLU A 49 9.24 -10.71 29.69
C GLU A 49 8.42 -10.28 28.47
N THR A 50 9.10 -9.72 27.49
CA THR A 50 8.48 -9.25 26.25
C THR A 50 9.17 -9.91 25.07
N VAL A 51 8.36 -10.44 24.16
CA VAL A 51 8.84 -10.88 22.85
C VAL A 51 8.83 -9.69 21.90
N VAL A 52 9.99 -9.38 21.34
CA VAL A 52 10.17 -8.32 20.33
C VAL A 52 10.38 -8.96 18.97
N ARG A 53 9.52 -8.61 18.01
CA ARG A 53 9.68 -8.97 16.60
C ARG A 53 9.89 -7.71 15.79
N GLU A 54 10.94 -7.67 14.99
CA GLU A 54 11.27 -6.52 14.15
C GLU A 54 11.37 -6.89 12.67
N GLY A 55 11.18 -5.90 11.82
CA GLY A 55 11.22 -6.05 10.38
C GLY A 55 10.71 -4.81 9.67
N LYS A 56 10.52 -4.92 8.35
CA LYS A 56 10.14 -3.79 7.50
C LYS A 56 8.87 -4.08 6.72
N VAL A 57 8.03 -3.06 6.59
CA VAL A 57 6.98 -3.03 5.58
C VAL A 57 7.39 -2.04 4.50
N SER A 58 7.48 -2.52 3.27
CA SER A 58 7.84 -1.73 2.09
C SER A 58 6.61 -1.57 1.20
N TRP A 59 6.10 -0.34 1.09
CA TRP A 59 5.06 0.03 0.12
C TRP A 59 5.73 0.53 -1.15
N TYR A 60 5.27 0.01 -2.29
CA TYR A 60 5.57 0.61 -3.59
C TYR A 60 4.68 1.83 -3.81
N GLN A 61 4.99 2.63 -4.84
CA GLN A 61 4.17 3.78 -5.20
C GLN A 61 2.69 3.35 -5.37
N PRO A 62 1.75 3.97 -4.62
CA PRO A 62 0.33 3.67 -4.74
C PRO A 62 -0.16 4.08 -6.13
N LYS A 63 -1.08 3.30 -6.70
CA LYS A 63 -1.59 3.50 -8.06
C LYS A 63 -3.06 3.88 -8.05
N LEU A 64 -3.40 4.97 -8.74
CA LEU A 64 -4.79 5.30 -9.06
C LEU A 64 -5.33 4.34 -10.12
N LEU A 65 -6.57 3.91 -9.96
CA LEU A 65 -7.26 3.04 -10.90
C LEU A 65 -8.75 3.38 -10.99
N THR A 66 -9.38 2.85 -12.04
CA THR A 66 -10.83 2.88 -12.27
C THR A 66 -11.41 1.47 -12.23
N PRO A 67 -12.75 1.31 -12.16
CA PRO A 67 -13.37 0.00 -12.32
C PRO A 67 -13.01 -0.66 -13.67
N THR A 68 -12.91 0.11 -14.76
CA THR A 68 -12.45 -0.38 -16.07
C THR A 68 -11.04 -0.95 -16.00
N TYR A 69 -10.15 -0.30 -15.24
CA TYR A 69 -8.80 -0.81 -15.02
C TYR A 69 -8.82 -2.15 -14.27
N ILE A 70 -9.61 -2.26 -13.20
CA ILE A 70 -9.72 -3.49 -12.40
C ILE A 70 -10.29 -4.65 -13.22
N PHE A 71 -11.34 -4.39 -14.01
CA PHE A 71 -11.98 -5.39 -14.85
C PHE A 71 -11.00 -6.11 -15.79
N ARG A 72 -9.96 -5.40 -16.25
CA ARG A 72 -8.94 -5.92 -17.18
C ARG A 72 -7.80 -6.68 -16.49
N ILE A 73 -7.80 -6.73 -15.16
CA ILE A 73 -6.84 -7.53 -14.39
C ILE A 73 -7.20 -9.02 -14.51
N GLU A 74 -6.20 -9.85 -14.79
CA GLU A 74 -6.34 -11.30 -14.85
C GLU A 74 -6.61 -11.92 -13.47
N GLY A 75 -7.32 -13.05 -13.43
CA GLY A 75 -7.53 -13.85 -12.21
C GLY A 75 -8.94 -13.79 -11.61
N PHE A 76 -9.82 -12.92 -12.11
CA PHE A 76 -11.23 -12.92 -11.69
C PHE A 76 -12.04 -14.05 -12.36
N SER A 77 -12.98 -14.63 -11.60
CA SER A 77 -14.00 -15.54 -12.15
C SER A 77 -14.91 -14.80 -13.14
N LYS A 78 -15.70 -15.54 -13.93
CA LYS A 78 -16.64 -14.93 -14.89
C LYS A 78 -17.67 -14.04 -14.21
N GLU A 79 -18.13 -14.44 -13.02
CA GLU A 79 -19.11 -13.72 -12.21
C GLU A 79 -18.52 -12.42 -11.67
N ALA A 80 -17.29 -12.48 -11.15
CA ALA A 80 -16.57 -11.28 -10.69
C ALA A 80 -16.31 -10.30 -11.84
N LYS A 81 -15.96 -10.81 -13.03
CA LYS A 81 -15.83 -9.98 -14.24
C LYS A 81 -17.11 -9.25 -14.58
N LYS A 82 -18.27 -9.94 -14.61
CA LYS A 82 -19.58 -9.31 -14.83
C LYS A 82 -19.90 -8.24 -13.80
N ALA A 83 -19.58 -8.48 -12.52
CA ALA A 83 -19.79 -7.48 -11.48
C ALA A 83 -18.95 -6.21 -11.73
N PHE A 84 -17.68 -6.36 -12.14
CA PHE A 84 -16.84 -5.21 -12.50
C PHE A 84 -17.28 -4.53 -13.80
N GLU A 85 -17.84 -5.25 -14.77
CA GLU A 85 -18.46 -4.63 -15.95
C GLU A 85 -19.61 -3.71 -15.56
N THR A 86 -20.50 -4.16 -14.67
CA THR A 86 -21.59 -3.33 -14.13
C THR A 86 -21.04 -2.09 -13.41
N LEU A 87 -20.03 -2.25 -12.55
CA LEU A 87 -19.40 -1.12 -11.85
C LEU A 87 -18.70 -0.14 -12.80
N ALA A 88 -18.06 -0.64 -13.86
CA ALA A 88 -17.42 0.19 -14.87
C ALA A 88 -18.45 0.98 -15.70
N TYR A 89 -19.66 0.45 -15.86
CA TYR A 89 -20.75 1.17 -16.51
C TYR A 89 -21.40 2.20 -15.58
N GLU A 90 -21.70 1.84 -14.32
CA GLU A 90 -22.38 2.71 -13.36
C GLU A 90 -21.47 3.81 -12.80
N TYR A 91 -20.20 3.49 -12.56
CA TYR A 91 -19.22 4.37 -11.90
C TYR A 91 -17.87 4.39 -12.64
N PRO A 92 -17.85 4.74 -13.94
CA PRO A 92 -16.65 4.63 -14.79
C PRO A 92 -15.44 5.40 -14.26
N ASP A 93 -15.69 6.50 -13.55
CA ASP A 93 -14.68 7.43 -13.07
C ASP A 93 -14.34 7.26 -11.60
N LEU A 94 -14.94 6.30 -10.89
CA LEU A 94 -14.66 6.09 -9.48
C LEU A 94 -13.17 5.83 -9.27
N ALA A 95 -12.53 6.67 -8.47
CA ALA A 95 -11.11 6.54 -8.19
C ALA A 95 -10.89 5.50 -7.08
N GLY A 96 -10.08 4.48 -7.38
CA GLY A 96 -9.53 3.58 -6.37
C GLY A 96 -8.02 3.75 -6.24
N ILE A 97 -7.46 3.36 -5.10
CA ILE A 97 -6.02 3.32 -4.87
C ILE A 97 -5.59 1.86 -4.63
N LEU A 98 -4.72 1.37 -5.50
CA LEU A 98 -4.07 0.08 -5.34
C LEU A 98 -2.73 0.24 -4.64
N TYR A 99 -2.59 -0.52 -3.55
CA TYR A 99 -1.32 -0.67 -2.86
C TYR A 99 -0.67 -2.01 -3.20
N LYS A 100 0.60 -1.94 -3.54
CA LYS A 100 1.49 -3.10 -3.51
C LYS A 100 2.43 -2.90 -2.33
N PHE A 101 2.57 -3.91 -1.48
CA PHE A 101 3.51 -3.87 -0.38
C PHE A 101 4.14 -5.24 -0.13
N LYS A 102 5.26 -5.24 0.58
CA LYS A 102 5.97 -6.43 1.02
C LYS A 102 6.28 -6.30 2.50
N VAL A 103 5.99 -7.34 3.27
CA VAL A 103 6.51 -7.49 4.62
C VAL A 103 7.79 -8.31 4.52
N SER A 104 8.90 -7.76 4.99
CA SER A 104 10.15 -8.47 5.21
C SER A 104 10.44 -8.51 6.70
N LYS A 105 10.99 -9.63 7.14
CA LYS A 105 11.39 -9.82 8.51
C LYS A 105 12.92 -9.91 8.55
N ASP A 106 13.54 -9.40 9.61
CA ASP A 106 15.00 -9.40 9.72
C ASP A 106 15.50 -10.76 10.27
N LEU A 107 16.73 -11.15 9.93
CA LEU A 107 17.25 -12.53 10.08
C LEU A 107 17.24 -13.07 11.53
N ASP A 108 17.26 -12.21 12.54
CA ASP A 108 17.17 -12.56 13.98
C ASP A 108 15.81 -12.14 14.57
N GLU A 109 14.78 -12.80 14.06
CA GLU A 109 13.39 -12.31 13.98
C GLU A 109 12.61 -12.15 15.30
N MET A 110 13.17 -12.62 16.42
CA MET A 110 12.46 -12.73 17.68
C MET A 110 13.44 -12.71 18.86
N SER A 111 13.41 -11.64 19.65
CA SER A 111 14.19 -11.54 20.89
C SER A 111 13.29 -11.55 22.12
N PHE A 112 13.76 -12.22 23.16
CA PHE A 112 13.13 -12.21 24.48
C PHE A 112 13.84 -11.19 25.34
N VAL A 113 13.11 -10.15 25.73
CA VAL A 113 13.64 -9.03 26.49
C VAL A 113 13.01 -9.04 27.87
N SER A 114 13.85 -9.11 28.91
CA SER A 114 13.38 -9.00 30.29
C SER A 114 12.72 -7.65 30.54
N GLY A 115 11.52 -7.66 31.09
CA GLY A 115 10.72 -6.50 31.43
C GLY A 115 9.33 -6.50 30.80
N PRO A 116 8.39 -5.71 31.36
CA PRO A 116 7.05 -5.59 30.82
C PRO A 116 7.05 -4.79 29.51
N ILE A 117 6.05 -5.04 28.65
CA ILE A 117 5.92 -4.47 27.30
C ILE A 117 6.13 -2.95 27.28
N LEU A 118 5.52 -2.21 28.21
CA LEU A 118 5.62 -0.75 28.23
C LEU A 118 7.03 -0.24 28.56
N THR A 119 7.79 -0.97 29.37
CA THR A 119 9.19 -0.63 29.67
C THR A 119 10.08 -0.91 28.46
N VAL A 120 9.89 -2.07 27.82
CA VAL A 120 10.60 -2.43 26.58
C VAL A 120 10.28 -1.43 25.46
N ALA A 121 9.01 -1.07 25.27
CA ALA A 121 8.58 -0.06 24.32
C ALA A 121 9.25 1.30 24.56
N LYS A 122 9.34 1.75 25.82
CA LYS A 122 10.04 3.01 26.18
C LYS A 122 11.53 2.96 25.84
N ASN A 123 12.19 1.82 26.05
CA ASN A 123 13.60 1.64 25.72
C ASN A 123 13.82 1.68 24.20
N ILE A 124 13.03 0.92 23.44
CA ILE A 124 13.06 0.95 21.97
C ILE A 124 12.79 2.36 21.46
N ASN A 125 11.81 3.07 22.03
CA ASN A 125 11.49 4.45 21.66
C ASN A 125 12.69 5.39 21.85
N LYS A 126 13.41 5.28 22.97
CA LYS A 126 14.64 6.07 23.21
C LYS A 126 15.73 5.77 22.19
N GLU A 127 15.91 4.51 21.81
CA GLU A 127 16.91 4.12 20.80
C GLU A 127 16.54 4.64 19.41
N ILE A 128 15.26 4.58 19.02
CA ILE A 128 14.76 5.19 17.79
C ILE A 128 15.03 6.70 17.79
N ASP A 129 14.70 7.39 18.88
CA ASP A 129 14.89 8.84 18.99
C ASP A 129 16.37 9.23 18.94
N LYS A 130 17.27 8.46 19.57
CA LYS A 130 18.73 8.66 19.47
C LYS A 130 19.25 8.50 18.04
N LYS A 131 18.73 7.52 17.30
CA LYS A 131 19.10 7.27 15.89
C LYS A 131 18.49 8.29 14.93
N GLY A 132 17.51 9.08 15.37
CA GLY A 132 16.78 10.01 14.52
C GLY A 132 15.85 9.31 13.51
N ASP A 133 15.53 8.04 13.71
CA ASP A 133 14.70 7.28 12.77
C ASP A 133 13.23 7.71 12.88
N SER A 134 12.76 8.39 11.84
CA SER A 134 11.41 8.95 11.75
C SER A 134 10.38 7.96 11.17
N LEU A 135 10.85 6.85 10.60
CA LEU A 135 10.06 5.84 9.89
C LEU A 135 9.96 4.54 10.69
N CYS A 136 9.80 4.66 12.01
CA CYS A 136 9.64 3.53 12.93
C CYS A 136 8.25 3.48 13.57
N ALA A 137 7.73 2.28 13.75
CA ALA A 137 6.50 2.00 14.48
C ALA A 137 6.73 1.03 15.65
N ILE A 138 6.07 1.26 16.78
CA ILE A 138 6.03 0.31 17.90
C ILE A 138 4.58 -0.11 18.11
N ILE A 139 4.33 -1.40 18.07
CA ILE A 139 3.01 -2.03 18.09
C ILE A 139 2.99 -2.99 19.28
N LYS A 140 2.06 -2.78 20.21
CA LYS A 140 1.70 -3.79 21.22
C LYS A 140 0.69 -4.74 20.58
N GLY A 141 1.13 -5.95 20.29
CA GLY A 141 0.34 -6.97 19.62
C GLY A 141 -0.27 -7.98 20.58
N VAL A 142 -1.06 -8.90 20.03
CA VAL A 142 -1.62 -10.03 20.76
C VAL A 142 -0.71 -11.24 20.62
N THR A 143 -0.42 -11.90 21.74
CA THR A 143 0.38 -13.12 21.81
C THR A 143 -0.18 -14.21 20.88
N GLY A 144 0.69 -14.86 20.11
CA GLY A 144 0.30 -15.89 19.13
C GLY A 144 -0.37 -15.38 17.84
N LEU A 145 -0.79 -14.10 17.77
CA LEU A 145 -1.46 -13.48 16.62
C LEU A 145 -0.84 -12.12 16.27
N TRP A 146 0.47 -12.03 16.40
CA TRP A 146 1.25 -10.79 16.21
C TRP A 146 1.22 -10.28 14.76
N ASP A 147 1.07 -11.18 13.79
CA ASP A 147 0.96 -10.90 12.36
C ASP A 147 -0.41 -10.29 12.00
N VAL A 148 -1.47 -10.70 12.69
CA VAL A 148 -2.78 -10.05 12.65
C VAL A 148 -2.70 -8.64 13.25
N SER A 149 -1.97 -8.46 14.35
CA SER A 149 -1.67 -7.13 14.91
C SER A 149 -0.88 -6.25 13.93
N LEU A 150 0.12 -6.80 13.23
CA LEU A 150 0.86 -6.08 12.19
C LEU A 150 -0.05 -5.69 11.02
N SER A 151 -0.98 -6.59 10.63
CA SER A 151 -1.94 -6.31 9.56
C SER A 151 -2.88 -5.14 9.91
N LYS A 152 -3.31 -5.02 11.18
CA LYS A 152 -4.04 -3.84 11.66
C LYS A 152 -3.22 -2.56 11.47
N PHE A 153 -1.93 -2.58 11.82
CA PHE A 153 -1.06 -1.43 11.63
C PHE A 153 -0.88 -1.05 10.15
N ILE A 154 -0.70 -2.03 9.26
CA ILE A 154 -0.61 -1.79 7.81
C ILE A 154 -1.88 -1.10 7.30
N LEU A 155 -3.06 -1.56 7.75
CA LEU A 155 -4.33 -0.95 7.40
C LEU A 155 -4.47 0.48 7.97
N ASP A 156 -4.08 0.73 9.22
CA ASP A 156 -4.03 2.09 9.83
C ASP A 156 -3.17 3.03 8.99
N MET A 157 -1.99 2.57 8.56
CA MET A 157 -1.10 3.35 7.71
C MET A 157 -1.72 3.65 6.34
N MET A 158 -2.32 2.66 5.68
CA MET A 158 -2.98 2.84 4.39
C MET A 158 -4.15 3.83 4.49
N ILE A 159 -5.07 3.64 5.44
CA ILE A 159 -6.23 4.52 5.64
C ILE A 159 -5.78 5.96 5.88
N ARG A 160 -4.85 6.18 6.82
CA ARG A 160 -4.36 7.53 7.13
C ARG A 160 -3.67 8.16 5.91
N SER A 161 -2.90 7.38 5.15
CA SER A 161 -2.18 7.89 3.97
C SER A 161 -3.13 8.25 2.83
N VAL A 162 -4.19 7.46 2.60
CA VAL A 162 -5.23 7.80 1.61
C VAL A 162 -5.83 9.16 1.92
N TYR A 163 -6.35 9.35 3.13
CA TYR A 163 -7.12 10.54 3.48
C TYR A 163 -6.26 11.79 3.69
N LEU A 164 -5.08 11.65 4.32
CA LEU A 164 -4.28 12.78 4.74
C LEU A 164 -3.17 13.18 3.75
N ALA A 165 -2.82 12.31 2.80
CA ALA A 165 -1.76 12.57 1.82
C ALA A 165 -2.22 12.35 0.39
N GLN A 166 -2.58 11.12 0.02
CA GLN A 166 -2.69 10.73 -1.39
C GLN A 166 -3.85 11.40 -2.10
N ILE A 167 -5.05 11.42 -1.52
CA ILE A 167 -6.18 12.13 -2.12
C ILE A 167 -5.90 13.63 -2.25
N PRO A 168 -5.43 14.35 -1.19
CA PRO A 168 -5.00 15.74 -1.33
C PRO A 168 -3.93 15.97 -2.40
N ASP A 169 -2.92 15.12 -2.47
CA ASP A 169 -1.80 15.23 -3.41
C ASP A 169 -2.24 14.99 -4.85
N PHE A 170 -3.06 13.96 -5.09
CA PHE A 170 -3.66 13.70 -6.39
C PHE A 170 -4.60 14.82 -6.81
N LYS A 171 -5.35 15.41 -5.87
CA LYS A 171 -6.20 16.58 -6.15
C LYS A 171 -5.36 17.80 -6.55
N LYS A 172 -4.26 18.07 -5.85
CA LYS A 172 -3.32 19.15 -6.22
C LYS A 172 -2.70 18.95 -7.61
N LYS A 173 -2.47 17.70 -7.99
CA LYS A 173 -2.01 17.32 -9.34
C LYS A 173 -3.11 17.37 -10.41
N GLY A 174 -4.37 17.57 -10.01
CA GLY A 174 -5.52 17.52 -10.91
C GLY A 174 -5.83 16.11 -11.42
N PHE A 175 -5.39 15.06 -10.73
CA PHE A 175 -5.66 13.67 -11.11
C PHE A 175 -7.01 13.17 -10.63
N VAL A 176 -7.54 13.78 -9.57
CA VAL A 176 -8.83 13.43 -9.00
C VAL A 176 -9.64 14.67 -8.65
N ASP A 177 -10.95 14.50 -8.63
CA ASP A 177 -11.91 15.48 -8.12
C ASP A 177 -13.01 14.79 -7.29
N ILE A 178 -13.99 15.55 -6.80
CA ILE A 178 -15.12 15.05 -6.03
C ILE A 178 -16.40 15.29 -6.84
N ASN A 179 -17.16 14.23 -7.12
CA ASN A 179 -18.44 14.34 -7.80
C ASN A 179 -19.55 14.87 -6.87
N LYS A 180 -20.75 15.12 -7.42
CA LYS A 180 -21.91 15.62 -6.66
C LYS A 180 -22.35 14.71 -5.50
N MET A 181 -21.97 13.43 -5.52
CA MET A 181 -22.28 12.45 -4.50
C MET A 181 -21.19 12.35 -3.41
N GLY A 182 -20.16 13.21 -3.47
CA GLY A 182 -19.04 13.19 -2.51
C GLY A 182 -18.02 12.09 -2.78
N GLN A 183 -18.09 11.39 -3.92
CA GLN A 183 -17.15 10.33 -4.28
C GLN A 183 -15.92 10.94 -4.97
N THR A 184 -14.74 10.40 -4.65
CA THR A 184 -13.52 10.72 -5.41
C THR A 184 -13.60 10.09 -6.79
N ILE A 185 -13.44 10.91 -7.82
CA ILE A 185 -13.43 10.50 -9.22
C ILE A 185 -12.10 10.88 -9.89
N ILE A 186 -11.70 10.13 -10.92
CA ILE A 186 -10.55 10.46 -11.74
C ILE A 186 -10.87 11.63 -12.66
N SER A 187 -9.96 12.58 -12.73
CA SER A 187 -10.02 13.69 -13.68
C SER A 187 -9.52 13.23 -15.06
N LYS A 188 -10.25 13.64 -16.10
CA LYS A 188 -9.99 13.30 -17.50
C LYS A 188 -9.69 14.55 -18.31
N ASP A 189 -8.96 14.37 -19.39
CA ASP A 189 -8.77 15.42 -20.39
C ASP A 189 -9.98 15.55 -21.35
N LYS A 190 -9.86 16.45 -22.33
CA LYS A 190 -10.90 16.67 -23.36
C LYS A 190 -11.19 15.47 -24.25
N TYR A 191 -10.33 14.44 -24.25
CA TYR A 191 -10.51 13.20 -25.00
C TYR A 191 -11.02 12.06 -24.11
N GLY A 192 -11.35 12.34 -22.83
CA GLY A 192 -11.82 11.34 -21.88
C GLY A 192 -10.72 10.47 -21.29
N ILE A 193 -9.44 10.83 -21.48
CA ILE A 193 -8.30 10.06 -20.98
C ILE A 193 -7.96 10.51 -19.55
N PRO A 194 -7.85 9.59 -18.58
CA PRO A 194 -7.38 9.89 -17.23
C PRO A 194 -6.05 10.64 -17.23
N LEU A 195 -5.99 11.78 -16.54
CA LEU A 195 -4.78 12.61 -16.48
C LEU A 195 -3.61 11.86 -15.82
N ALA A 196 -3.90 11.11 -14.75
CA ALA A 196 -2.91 10.25 -14.09
C ALA A 196 -2.37 9.16 -15.04
N ALA A 197 -3.23 8.53 -15.84
CA ALA A 197 -2.82 7.50 -16.79
C ALA A 197 -1.93 8.09 -17.89
N ARG A 198 -2.25 9.28 -18.39
CA ARG A 198 -1.41 9.95 -19.39
C ARG A 198 -0.01 10.19 -18.86
N GLU A 199 0.13 10.74 -17.65
CA GLU A 199 1.46 10.98 -17.06
C GLU A 199 2.26 9.68 -16.90
N GLU A 200 1.60 8.61 -16.45
CA GLU A 200 2.21 7.28 -16.33
C GLU A 200 2.64 6.72 -17.69
N ILE A 201 1.75 6.74 -18.68
CA ILE A 201 1.99 6.23 -20.03
C ILE A 201 3.15 6.97 -20.71
N GLU A 202 3.21 8.30 -20.60
CA GLU A 202 4.32 9.08 -21.16
C GLU A 202 5.67 8.71 -20.53
N LYS A 203 5.70 8.44 -19.22
CA LYS A 203 6.89 7.95 -18.53
C LYS A 203 7.28 6.56 -19.05
N LEU A 204 6.31 5.66 -19.24
CA LEU A 204 6.58 4.30 -19.73
C LEU A 204 7.05 4.27 -21.18
N PHE A 205 6.52 5.14 -22.04
CA PHE A 205 7.03 5.33 -23.40
C PHE A 205 8.51 5.72 -23.37
N ARG A 206 8.86 6.76 -22.60
CA ARG A 206 10.25 7.23 -22.47
C ARG A 206 11.19 6.12 -21.98
N LEU A 207 10.80 5.39 -20.94
CA LEU A 207 11.60 4.28 -20.43
C LEU A 207 11.77 3.14 -21.45
N THR A 208 10.76 2.92 -22.30
CA THR A 208 10.81 1.90 -23.36
C THR A 208 11.73 2.35 -24.51
N GLU A 209 11.65 3.62 -24.90
CA GLU A 209 12.54 4.23 -25.90
C GLU A 209 14.00 4.20 -25.45
N GLU A 210 14.27 4.42 -24.16
CA GLU A 210 15.59 4.31 -23.54
C GLU A 210 16.07 2.85 -23.32
N GLY A 211 15.25 1.85 -23.67
CA GLY A 211 15.57 0.43 -23.46
C GLY A 211 15.54 -0.04 -22.00
N LYS A 212 15.05 0.78 -21.08
CA LYS A 212 14.95 0.49 -19.63
C LYS A 212 13.67 -0.26 -19.25
N LEU A 213 12.70 -0.32 -20.16
CA LEU A 213 11.45 -1.05 -19.99
C LEU A 213 11.17 -1.91 -21.22
N GLU A 214 10.73 -3.14 -20.98
CA GLU A 214 10.28 -4.02 -22.07
C GLU A 214 8.97 -3.51 -22.67
N PRO A 215 8.84 -3.44 -24.01
CA PRO A 215 7.61 -2.98 -24.66
C PRO A 215 6.35 -3.73 -24.23
N ALA A 216 6.47 -5.02 -23.87
CA ALA A 216 5.36 -5.82 -23.36
C ALA A 216 4.74 -5.24 -22.08
N LYS A 217 5.54 -4.62 -21.20
CA LYS A 217 5.05 -3.97 -19.97
C LYS A 217 4.26 -2.71 -20.28
N LEU A 218 4.73 -1.89 -21.23
CA LEU A 218 4.00 -0.73 -21.73
C LEU A 218 2.68 -1.16 -22.38
N LYS A 219 2.70 -2.20 -23.22
CA LYS A 219 1.48 -2.74 -23.86
C LYS A 219 0.43 -3.15 -22.83
N LYS A 220 0.85 -3.93 -21.82
CA LYS A 220 -0.04 -4.36 -20.75
C LYS A 220 -0.67 -3.17 -20.01
N GLU A 221 0.12 -2.12 -19.77
CA GLU A 221 -0.40 -0.92 -19.11
C GLU A 221 -1.41 -0.15 -19.98
N LEU A 222 -1.12 0.01 -21.27
CA LEU A 222 -2.06 0.58 -22.23
C LEU A 222 -3.37 -0.21 -22.29
N ASP A 223 -3.28 -1.54 -22.26
CA ASP A 223 -4.45 -2.43 -22.27
C ASP A 223 -5.28 -2.30 -21.00
N ASN A 224 -4.64 -2.23 -19.82
CA ASN A 224 -5.34 -2.05 -18.54
C ASN A 224 -6.14 -0.73 -18.51
N TRP A 225 -5.59 0.35 -19.06
CA TRP A 225 -6.31 1.61 -19.20
C TRP A 225 -7.34 1.61 -20.35
N GLY A 226 -7.32 0.61 -21.23
CA GLY A 226 -8.14 0.58 -22.44
C GLY A 226 -7.73 1.62 -23.48
N LEU A 227 -6.46 2.05 -23.47
CA LEU A 227 -5.92 3.13 -24.30
C LEU A 227 -5.01 2.64 -25.43
N PHE A 228 -4.86 1.32 -25.63
CA PHE A 228 -3.96 0.80 -26.64
C PHE A 228 -4.27 1.33 -28.04
N GLU A 229 -5.54 1.28 -28.48
CA GLU A 229 -5.95 1.77 -29.80
C GLU A 229 -5.56 3.24 -30.01
N TYR A 230 -5.71 4.08 -28.99
CA TYR A 230 -5.32 5.48 -29.04
C TYR A 230 -3.80 5.67 -29.20
N TYR A 231 -2.99 4.79 -28.61
CA TYR A 231 -1.52 4.86 -28.62
C TYR A 231 -0.88 3.89 -29.63
N GLN A 232 -1.66 3.19 -30.45
CA GLN A 232 -1.22 2.05 -31.25
C GLN A 232 -0.08 2.42 -32.21
N ASP A 233 -0.26 3.48 -32.98
CA ASP A 233 0.74 3.91 -33.97
C ASP A 233 2.06 4.30 -33.31
N ARG A 234 1.98 5.04 -32.19
CA ARG A 234 3.16 5.42 -31.41
C ARG A 234 3.86 4.18 -30.84
N PHE A 235 3.10 3.22 -30.33
CA PHE A 235 3.63 1.96 -29.82
C PHE A 235 4.37 1.18 -30.91
N PHE A 236 3.79 1.02 -32.09
CA PHE A 236 4.45 0.29 -33.19
C PHE A 236 5.68 1.02 -33.75
N ASN A 237 5.70 2.35 -33.68
CA ASN A 237 6.87 3.14 -34.08
C ASN A 237 8.10 2.90 -33.19
N LEU A 238 7.94 2.35 -31.98
CA LEU A 238 9.06 1.94 -31.11
C LEU A 238 9.92 0.84 -31.75
N PHE A 239 9.32 -0.01 -32.60
CA PHE A 239 10.02 -1.12 -33.25
C PHE A 239 10.65 -0.72 -34.58
N LYS A 240 10.09 0.29 -35.26
CA LYS A 240 10.62 0.80 -36.53
C LYS A 240 11.96 1.54 -36.37
N ARG A 241 12.24 2.08 -35.18
CA ARG A 241 13.49 2.80 -34.86
C ARG A 241 14.66 1.90 -34.45
N ARG A 242 14.46 0.58 -34.38
CA ARG A 242 15.49 -0.40 -33.99
C ARG A 242 16.19 -1.08 -35.19
N HIS A 243 16.09 -0.50 -36.38
CA HIS A 243 16.82 -0.90 -37.58
C HIS A 243 17.79 0.18 -38.01
#